data_AF-A0A1V5YBU6-F1
#
_entry.id   AF-A0A1V5YBU6-F1
#
_cell.length_a   1.000
_cell.length_b   1.000
_cell.length_c   1.000
_cell.angle_alpha   90.00
_cell.angle_beta   90.00
_cell.angle_gamma   90.00
#
_symmetry.space_group_name_H-M   'P 1'
#
loop_
_entity.id
_entity.type
_entity.pdbx_description
1 polymer ?
#
loop_
_entity_poly.entity_id
_entity_poly.type
_entity_poly.pdbx_seq_one_letter_code
_entity_poly.pdbx_strand_id
1 'polypeptide(L)'
;MKNVVWRDIPDYEGLYQINNVGQIMSLRTGQLRQDVQSGHGYRAVQLSDQNHTKKRFYVHRLVAITFLGAPSAKEYVVNHKNLNKKDNRVENLEWTTNEGNMHHAYINGKTDFRRQIRIDNKTGIKGVSQQSGGYQVSLNGRYIGWYKTLESAAKARANAEMEALKCVI
;
A
#
# COMPACT_ATOMS: atom_id res chain seq x y z
N MET A 1 -19.46 -27.60 -1.12
CA MET A 1 -18.12 -27.15 -0.67
C MET A 1 -17.29 -26.92 -1.92
N LYS A 2 -16.63 -25.76 -2.09
CA LYS A 2 -15.74 -25.58 -3.25
C LYS A 2 -14.48 -26.43 -3.02
N ASN A 3 -14.11 -27.22 -4.02
CA ASN A 3 -12.92 -28.05 -3.96
C ASN A 3 -11.66 -27.17 -3.83
N VAL A 4 -10.75 -27.59 -2.96
CA VAL A 4 -9.43 -26.97 -2.83
C VAL A 4 -8.57 -27.45 -4.00
N VAL A 5 -8.10 -26.51 -4.81
CA VAL A 5 -7.27 -26.79 -6.00
C VAL A 5 -5.89 -26.23 -5.76
N TRP A 6 -4.87 -27.06 -5.89
CA TRP A 6 -3.45 -26.69 -5.78
C TRP A 6 -2.86 -26.45 -7.18
N ARG A 7 -2.00 -25.45 -7.30
CA ARG A 7 -1.23 -25.14 -8.50
C ARG A 7 0.17 -24.69 -8.12
N ASP A 8 1.13 -24.92 -9.01
CA ASP A 8 2.47 -24.38 -8.85
C ASP A 8 2.44 -22.85 -8.87
N ILE A 9 3.28 -22.24 -8.04
CA ILE A 9 3.48 -20.80 -8.02
C ILE A 9 4.38 -20.44 -9.21
N PRO A 10 3.96 -19.51 -10.10
CA PRO A 10 4.80 -19.05 -11.19
C PRO A 10 6.17 -18.55 -10.72
N ASP A 11 7.22 -18.89 -11.46
CA ASP A 11 8.64 -18.66 -11.13
C ASP A 11 9.18 -19.49 -9.94
N TYR A 12 8.37 -20.40 -9.40
CA TYR A 12 8.66 -21.26 -8.25
C TYR A 12 8.16 -22.70 -8.47
N GLU A 13 8.03 -23.12 -9.73
CA GLU A 13 7.56 -24.44 -10.13
C GLU A 13 8.46 -25.54 -9.53
N GLY A 14 7.83 -26.61 -9.05
CA GLY A 14 8.53 -27.70 -8.37
C GLY A 14 9.05 -27.36 -6.95
N LEU A 15 8.97 -26.10 -6.51
CA LEU A 15 9.39 -25.69 -5.16
C LEU A 15 8.20 -25.44 -4.23
N TYR A 16 7.16 -24.76 -4.72
CA TYR A 16 5.99 -24.41 -3.93
C TYR A 16 4.70 -24.46 -4.73
N GLN A 17 3.64 -24.83 -4.04
CA GLN A 17 2.26 -24.75 -4.54
C GLN A 17 1.44 -23.81 -3.68
N ILE A 18 0.46 -23.17 -4.31
CA ILE A 18 -0.57 -22.39 -3.63
C ILE A 18 -1.95 -22.90 -4.04
N ASN A 19 -2.88 -22.93 -3.09
CA ASN A 19 -4.25 -23.29 -3.38
C ASN A 19 -5.18 -22.08 -3.53
N ASN A 20 -6.38 -22.34 -4.05
CA ASN A 20 -7.41 -21.33 -4.30
C ASN A 20 -7.96 -20.65 -3.04
N VAL A 21 -7.59 -21.10 -1.83
CA VAL A 21 -7.94 -20.45 -0.55
C VAL A 21 -6.76 -19.68 0.08
N GLY A 22 -5.57 -19.71 -0.54
CA GLY A 22 -4.40 -18.96 -0.14
C GLY A 22 -3.46 -19.68 0.82
N GLN A 23 -3.55 -21.01 0.96
CA GLN A 23 -2.54 -21.79 1.67
C GLN A 23 -1.39 -22.13 0.72
N ILE A 24 -0.17 -22.08 1.24
CA ILE A 24 1.05 -22.31 0.47
C ILE A 24 1.76 -23.53 1.05
N MET A 25 2.21 -24.44 0.19
CA MET A 25 2.90 -25.67 0.54
C MET A 25 4.29 -25.66 -0.07
N SER A 26 5.30 -26.11 0.69
CA SER A 26 6.61 -26.42 0.12
C SER A 26 6.60 -27.85 -0.42
N LEU A 27 6.95 -28.02 -1.68
CA LEU A 27 7.05 -29.34 -2.30
C LEU A 27 8.28 -30.11 -1.80
N ARG A 28 9.32 -29.40 -1.37
CA ARG A 28 10.51 -30.02 -0.77
C ARG A 28 10.22 -30.70 0.58
N THR A 29 9.38 -30.10 1.41
CA THR A 29 9.12 -30.61 2.77
C THR A 29 7.72 -31.21 2.95
N GLY A 30 6.81 -31.00 1.99
CA GLY A 30 5.40 -31.39 2.12
C GLY A 30 4.61 -30.57 3.16
N GLN A 31 5.19 -29.50 3.71
CA GLN A 31 4.60 -28.73 4.80
C GLN A 31 4.01 -27.40 4.33
N LEU A 32 2.96 -26.97 5.01
CA LEU A 32 2.41 -25.62 4.84
C LEU A 32 3.40 -24.56 5.30
N ARG A 33 3.54 -23.50 4.52
CA ARG A 33 4.32 -22.33 4.86
C ARG A 33 3.51 -21.43 5.77
N GLN A 34 4.11 -21.05 6.89
CA GLN A 34 3.54 -20.06 7.78
C GLN A 34 3.63 -18.66 7.13
N ASP A 35 2.50 -18.00 7.01
CA ASP A 35 2.39 -16.62 6.61
C ASP A 35 2.17 -15.71 7.83
N VAL A 36 2.59 -14.46 7.68
CA VAL A 36 2.52 -13.43 8.72
C VAL A 36 1.66 -12.28 8.26
N GLN A 37 0.99 -11.60 9.20
CA GLN A 37 0.29 -10.37 8.89
C GLN A 37 1.30 -9.21 8.76
N SER A 38 1.23 -8.45 7.67
CA SER A 38 2.00 -7.23 7.47
C SER A 38 1.41 -6.07 8.28
N GLY A 39 2.19 -5.00 8.48
CA GLY A 39 1.71 -3.76 9.13
C GLY A 39 0.53 -3.10 8.40
N HIS A 40 0.27 -3.47 7.14
CA HIS A 40 -0.87 -2.99 6.35
C HIS A 40 -2.07 -3.95 6.37
N GLY A 41 -2.00 -5.01 7.18
CA GLY A 41 -3.07 -5.99 7.40
C GLY A 41 -3.10 -7.16 6.40
N TYR A 42 -2.23 -7.19 5.39
CA TYR A 42 -2.16 -8.26 4.39
C TYR A 42 -1.35 -9.46 4.87
N ARG A 43 -1.74 -10.67 4.47
CA ARG A 43 -0.94 -11.88 4.70
C ARG A 43 0.26 -11.92 3.75
N ALA A 44 1.44 -12.23 4.28
CA ALA A 44 2.69 -12.29 3.53
C ALA A 44 3.50 -13.53 3.91
N VAL A 45 4.22 -14.09 2.95
CA VAL A 45 5.07 -15.26 3.12
C VAL A 45 6.47 -14.96 2.57
N GLN A 46 7.49 -15.66 3.07
CA GLN A 46 8.82 -15.65 2.47
C GLN A 46 9.05 -16.98 1.74
N LEU A 47 9.45 -16.91 0.47
CA LEU A 47 9.79 -18.05 -0.37
C LEU A 47 11.26 -17.97 -0.78
N SER A 48 11.90 -19.12 -0.92
CA SER A 48 13.28 -19.25 -1.40
C SER A 48 13.29 -19.85 -2.80
N ASP A 49 13.97 -19.21 -3.76
CA ASP A 49 14.15 -19.76 -5.09
C ASP A 49 15.18 -20.92 -5.11
N GLN A 50 15.48 -21.43 -6.32
CA GLN A 50 16.47 -22.51 -6.49
C GLN A 50 17.89 -22.11 -6.06
N ASN A 51 18.20 -20.81 -6.06
CA ASN A 51 19.50 -20.26 -5.64
C ASN A 51 19.51 -19.88 -4.14
N HIS A 52 18.52 -20.35 -3.37
CA HIS A 52 18.33 -20.01 -1.95
C HIS A 52 18.10 -18.52 -1.66
N THR A 53 17.81 -17.71 -2.68
CA THR A 53 17.49 -16.29 -2.51
C THR A 53 16.08 -16.17 -1.95
N LYS A 54 15.95 -15.46 -0.83
CA LYS A 54 14.69 -15.28 -0.11
C LYS A 54 13.99 -14.00 -0.55
N LYS A 55 12.73 -14.11 -0.96
CA LYS A 55 11.88 -12.97 -1.30
C LYS A 55 10.56 -13.03 -0.56
N ARG A 56 10.07 -11.86 -0.14
CA ARG A 56 8.78 -11.71 0.54
C ARG A 56 7.68 -11.45 -0.49
N PHE A 57 6.57 -12.17 -0.37
CA PHE A 57 5.41 -12.07 -1.24
C PHE A 57 4.14 -11.86 -0.42
N TYR A 58 3.15 -11.20 -1.03
CA TYR A 58 1.80 -11.15 -0.47
C TYR A 58 0.98 -12.34 -0.97
N VAL A 59 0.29 -13.02 -0.06
CA VAL A 59 -0.47 -14.24 -0.36
C VAL A 59 -1.54 -13.97 -1.41
N HIS A 60 -2.32 -12.88 -1.28
CA HIS A 60 -3.35 -12.52 -2.25
C HIS A 60 -2.79 -12.30 -3.68
N ARG A 61 -1.56 -11.79 -3.82
CA ARG A 61 -0.94 -11.62 -5.14
C ARG A 61 -0.53 -12.95 -5.74
N LEU A 62 0.02 -13.85 -4.93
CA LEU A 62 0.35 -15.21 -5.39
C LEU A 62 -0.92 -15.93 -5.85
N VAL A 63 -2.02 -15.88 -5.07
CA VAL A 63 -3.30 -16.47 -5.49
C VAL A 63 -3.79 -15.84 -6.80
N ALA A 64 -3.81 -14.52 -6.90
CA ALA A 64 -4.28 -13.84 -8.10
C ALA A 64 -3.46 -14.21 -9.34
N ILE A 65 -2.13 -14.18 -9.25
CA ILE A 65 -1.25 -14.52 -10.39
C ILE A 65 -1.43 -16.00 -10.78
N THR A 66 -1.51 -16.91 -9.81
CA THR A 66 -1.63 -18.36 -10.07
C THR A 66 -2.99 -18.78 -10.63
N PHE A 67 -4.09 -18.13 -10.19
CA PHE A 67 -5.44 -18.56 -10.56
C PHE A 67 -6.18 -17.62 -11.52
N LEU A 68 -5.90 -16.32 -11.49
CA LEU A 68 -6.46 -15.32 -12.41
C LEU A 68 -5.51 -14.99 -13.56
N GLY A 69 -4.26 -15.47 -13.51
CA GLY A 69 -3.22 -15.17 -14.48
C GLY A 69 -2.52 -13.84 -14.22
N ALA A 70 -1.52 -13.56 -15.04
CA ALA A 70 -0.82 -12.28 -15.03
C ALA A 70 -1.80 -11.13 -15.35
N PRO A 71 -1.68 -9.97 -14.69
CA PRO A 71 -2.50 -8.83 -15.01
C PRO A 71 -2.23 -8.32 -16.43
N SER A 72 -3.22 -7.69 -17.05
CA SER A 72 -3.11 -7.10 -18.39
C SER A 72 -2.07 -5.97 -18.48
N ALA A 73 -1.81 -5.28 -17.36
CA ALA A 73 -0.75 -4.28 -17.25
C ALA A 73 -0.08 -4.32 -15.87
N LYS A 74 1.18 -3.87 -15.83
CA LYS A 74 2.02 -3.87 -14.60
C LYS A 74 1.45 -3.01 -13.46
N GLU A 75 0.59 -2.06 -13.77
CA GLU A 75 0.01 -1.11 -12.82
C GLU A 75 -1.21 -1.67 -12.07
N TYR A 76 -1.74 -2.82 -12.51
CA TYR A 76 -2.87 -3.43 -11.86
C TYR A 76 -2.51 -3.95 -10.47
N VAL A 77 -3.46 -3.81 -9.57
CA VAL A 77 -3.41 -4.26 -8.19
C VAL A 77 -4.51 -5.28 -7.94
N VAL A 78 -4.31 -6.12 -6.94
CA VAL A 78 -5.35 -7.07 -6.50
C VAL A 78 -6.29 -6.36 -5.55
N ASN A 79 -7.58 -6.38 -5.86
CA ASN A 79 -8.65 -5.93 -4.96
C ASN A 79 -9.27 -7.13 -4.23
N HIS A 80 -9.66 -6.90 -2.98
CA HIS A 80 -10.48 -7.82 -2.19
C HIS A 80 -11.93 -7.35 -2.27
N LYS A 81 -12.79 -8.10 -2.98
CA LYS A 81 -14.19 -7.73 -3.23
C LYS A 81 -14.99 -7.49 -1.95
N ASN A 82 -14.73 -8.28 -0.90
CA ASN A 82 -15.34 -8.10 0.42
C ASN A 82 -14.60 -7.14 1.36
N LEU A 83 -13.55 -6.47 0.88
CA LEU A 83 -12.69 -5.53 1.64
C LEU A 83 -11.95 -6.15 2.84
N ASN A 84 -11.97 -7.48 2.97
CA ASN A 84 -11.27 -8.22 4.00
C ASN A 84 -9.94 -8.75 3.46
N LYS A 85 -8.84 -8.06 3.83
CA LYS A 85 -7.46 -8.39 3.43
C LYS A 85 -6.97 -9.77 3.92
N LYS A 86 -7.70 -10.42 4.82
CA LYS A 86 -7.42 -11.77 5.32
C LYS A 86 -8.06 -12.86 4.46
N ASP A 87 -9.09 -12.53 3.68
CA ASP A 87 -9.80 -13.47 2.84
C ASP A 87 -9.15 -13.56 1.46
N ASN A 88 -8.17 -14.46 1.32
CA ASN A 88 -7.38 -14.63 0.10
C ASN A 88 -7.98 -15.68 -0.86
N ARG A 89 -9.25 -16.06 -0.70
CA ARG A 89 -9.89 -16.97 -1.65
C ARG A 89 -9.94 -16.35 -3.04
N VAL A 90 -9.58 -17.09 -4.07
CA VAL A 90 -9.55 -16.60 -5.46
C VAL A 90 -10.85 -15.90 -5.88
N GLU A 91 -12.00 -16.42 -5.44
CA GLU A 91 -13.33 -15.85 -5.74
C GLU A 91 -13.52 -14.42 -5.20
N ASN A 92 -12.82 -14.09 -4.12
CA ASN A 92 -12.83 -12.80 -3.46
C ASN A 92 -11.78 -11.84 -4.05
N LEU A 93 -10.94 -12.29 -4.97
CA LEU A 93 -9.88 -11.49 -5.58
C LEU A 93 -10.24 -11.11 -7.01
N GLU A 94 -9.75 -9.95 -7.43
CA GLU A 94 -9.78 -9.50 -8.82
C GLU A 94 -8.63 -8.54 -9.11
N TRP A 95 -8.25 -8.45 -10.38
CA TRP A 95 -7.33 -7.43 -10.86
C TRP A 95 -8.09 -6.13 -11.13
N THR A 96 -7.56 -5.00 -10.66
CA THR A 96 -8.12 -3.66 -10.91
C THR A 96 -6.99 -2.64 -11.03
N THR A 97 -7.29 -1.43 -11.49
CA THR A 97 -6.39 -0.28 -11.37
C THR A 97 -6.38 0.27 -9.93
N ASN A 98 -5.37 1.07 -9.59
CA ASN A 98 -5.31 1.77 -8.30
C ASN A 98 -6.55 2.65 -8.06
N GLU A 99 -6.99 3.36 -9.11
CA GLU A 99 -8.20 4.18 -9.07
C GLU A 99 -9.44 3.33 -8.80
N GLY A 100 -9.61 2.21 -9.50
CA GLY A 100 -10.74 1.29 -9.28
C GLY A 100 -10.75 0.72 -7.86
N ASN A 101 -9.58 0.37 -7.32
CA ASN A 101 -9.46 -0.12 -5.93
C ASN A 101 -9.84 0.97 -4.91
N MET A 102 -9.39 2.22 -5.14
CA MET A 102 -9.76 3.35 -4.28
C MET A 102 -11.25 3.67 -4.34
N HIS A 103 -11.81 3.68 -5.55
CA HIS A 103 -13.24 3.90 -5.77
C HIS A 103 -14.07 2.82 -5.08
N HIS A 104 -13.69 1.54 -5.22
CA HIS A 104 -14.32 0.41 -4.54
C HIS A 104 -14.28 0.55 -3.01
N ALA A 105 -13.15 1.00 -2.44
CA ALA A 105 -13.06 1.27 -1.00
C ALA A 105 -13.95 2.45 -0.56
N TYR A 106 -14.10 3.48 -1.40
CA TYR A 106 -14.92 4.65 -1.12
C TYR A 106 -16.42 4.33 -1.11
N ILE A 107 -16.93 3.70 -2.17
CA ILE A 107 -18.36 3.40 -2.30
C ILE A 107 -18.84 2.46 -1.19
N ASN A 108 -17.95 1.64 -0.64
CA ASN A 108 -18.21 0.75 0.48
C ASN A 108 -17.84 1.34 1.85
N GLY A 109 -17.59 2.65 1.93
CA GLY A 109 -17.42 3.37 3.20
C GLY A 109 -16.13 3.10 3.97
N LYS A 110 -15.10 2.48 3.36
CA LYS A 110 -13.80 2.25 4.01
C LYS A 110 -12.84 3.43 3.95
N THR A 111 -13.02 4.32 2.97
CA THR A 111 -12.25 5.55 2.85
C THR A 111 -13.21 6.71 2.84
N ASP A 112 -13.21 7.52 3.89
CA ASP A 112 -13.94 8.78 3.89
C ASP A 112 -13.06 9.86 3.25
N PHE A 113 -13.35 10.25 2.02
CA PHE A 113 -12.72 11.43 1.41
C PHE A 113 -13.12 12.73 2.13
N ARG A 114 -14.14 12.70 3.00
CA ARG A 114 -14.43 13.79 3.95
C ARG A 114 -13.52 13.78 5.16
N ARG A 115 -12.33 13.16 5.10
CA ARG A 115 -11.28 13.42 6.08
C ARG A 115 -11.20 14.93 6.24
N GLN A 116 -11.67 15.41 7.38
CA GLN A 116 -11.90 16.84 7.58
C GLN A 116 -10.61 17.53 7.19
N ILE A 117 -10.67 18.52 6.28
CA ILE A 117 -9.52 19.40 6.07
C ILE A 117 -9.10 19.82 7.47
N ARG A 118 -7.82 19.62 7.80
CA ARG A 118 -7.27 20.02 9.10
C ARG A 118 -7.56 21.51 9.31
N ILE A 119 -8.66 21.80 10.01
CA ILE A 119 -9.12 23.15 10.37
C ILE A 119 -8.31 23.70 11.55
N ASP A 120 -7.52 22.83 12.20
CA ASP A 120 -6.59 23.14 13.29
C ASP A 120 -5.36 23.93 12.81
N ASN A 121 -5.23 24.24 11.52
CA ASN A 121 -4.25 25.23 11.11
C ASN A 121 -4.68 26.64 11.54
N LYS A 122 -4.43 26.94 12.81
CA LYS A 122 -4.70 28.24 13.47
C LYS A 122 -4.01 29.43 12.80
N THR A 123 -3.06 29.18 11.88
CA THR A 123 -2.26 30.23 11.24
C THR A 123 -2.93 30.81 9.99
N GLY A 124 -3.88 30.09 9.38
CA GLY A 124 -4.46 30.47 8.08
C GLY A 124 -3.52 30.33 6.87
N ILE A 125 -2.25 29.97 7.09
CA ILE A 125 -1.24 29.89 6.02
C ILE A 125 -0.88 28.43 5.77
N LYS A 126 -1.08 27.96 4.54
CA LYS A 126 -0.80 26.57 4.14
C LYS A 126 0.68 26.23 4.34
N GLY A 127 0.94 25.17 5.11
CA GLY A 127 2.30 24.72 5.41
C GLY A 127 2.99 25.46 6.55
N VAL A 128 2.32 26.44 7.17
CA VAL A 128 2.74 27.03 8.45
C VAL A 128 1.87 26.43 9.55
N SER A 129 2.46 25.95 10.63
CA SER A 129 1.74 25.29 11.73
C SER A 129 2.20 25.86 13.07
N GLN A 130 1.25 26.31 13.88
CA GLN A 130 1.54 26.80 15.24
C GLN A 130 1.90 25.61 16.14
N GLN A 131 3.02 25.72 16.86
CA GLN A 131 3.54 24.76 17.82
C GLN A 131 3.79 25.44 19.17
N SER A 132 4.09 24.66 20.22
CA SER A 132 4.47 25.22 21.52
C SER A 132 5.70 26.13 21.36
N GLY A 133 5.51 27.43 21.57
CA GLY A 133 6.57 28.44 21.51
C GLY A 133 6.90 29.03 20.14
N GLY A 134 6.20 28.64 19.05
CA GLY A 134 6.48 29.23 17.72
C GLY A 134 5.73 28.57 16.56
N TYR A 135 6.32 28.64 15.37
CA TYR A 135 5.69 28.29 14.10
C TYR A 135 6.65 27.45 13.25
N GLN A 136 6.20 26.26 12.85
CA GLN A 136 6.91 25.40 11.90
C GLN A 136 6.47 25.71 10.48
N VAL A 137 7.41 25.79 9.54
CA VAL A 137 7.17 26.03 8.12
C VAL A 137 7.57 24.81 7.30
N SER A 138 6.74 24.46 6.33
CA SER A 138 6.94 23.37 5.40
C SER A 138 6.39 23.70 4.00
N LEU A 139 7.01 23.17 2.96
CA LEU A 139 6.58 23.28 1.57
C LEU A 139 6.67 21.91 0.92
N ASN A 140 5.58 21.46 0.30
CA ASN A 140 5.48 20.15 -0.39
C ASN A 140 5.96 18.96 0.46
N GLY A 141 5.66 18.99 1.77
CA GLY A 141 6.08 17.94 2.71
C GLY A 141 7.52 18.06 3.21
N ARG A 142 8.32 19.01 2.70
CA ARG A 142 9.67 19.31 3.18
C ARG A 142 9.64 20.37 4.28
N TYR A 143 10.34 20.12 5.37
CA TYR A 143 10.56 21.10 6.43
C TYR A 143 11.48 22.24 5.96
N ILE A 144 11.07 23.48 6.21
CA ILE A 144 11.84 24.69 5.88
C ILE A 144 12.53 25.23 7.12
N GLY A 145 11.81 25.35 8.24
CA GLY A 145 12.36 25.95 9.45
C GLY A 145 11.33 26.18 10.55
N TRP A 146 11.83 26.65 11.70
CA TRP A 146 11.04 27.01 12.87
C TRP A 146 11.26 28.49 13.20
N TYR A 147 10.19 29.19 13.53
CA TYR A 147 10.18 30.64 13.69
C TYR A 147 9.40 31.05 14.92
N LYS A 148 9.85 32.10 15.61
CA LYS A 148 9.19 32.59 16.83
C LYS A 148 7.85 33.27 16.56
N THR A 149 7.70 33.92 15.41
CA THR A 149 6.51 34.72 15.08
C THR A 149 5.84 34.23 13.81
N LEU A 150 4.53 34.44 13.69
CA LEU A 150 3.77 34.07 12.50
C LEU A 150 4.27 34.82 11.26
N GLU A 151 4.62 36.10 11.41
CA GLU A 151 5.11 36.93 10.32
C GLU A 151 6.44 36.41 9.73
N SER A 152 7.39 36.03 10.60
CA SER A 152 8.67 35.48 10.14
C SER A 152 8.50 34.12 9.46
N ALA A 153 7.59 33.28 9.99
CA ALA A 153 7.20 32.03 9.35
C ALA A 153 6.52 32.24 7.99
N ALA A 154 5.61 33.21 7.89
CA ALA A 154 4.91 33.54 6.65
C ALA A 154 5.88 34.02 5.57
N LYS A 155 6.82 34.90 5.93
CA LYS A 155 7.86 35.39 5.02
C LYS A 155 8.76 34.26 4.53
N ALA A 156 9.19 33.38 5.44
CA ALA A 156 9.99 32.22 5.07
C ALA A 156 9.24 31.27 4.12
N ARG A 157 7.94 31.07 4.36
CA ARG A 157 7.07 30.27 3.51
C ARG A 157 7.00 30.84 2.09
N ALA A 158 6.75 32.14 1.95
CA ALA A 158 6.63 32.82 0.66
C ALA A 158 7.95 32.80 -0.13
N ASN A 159 9.09 33.02 0.56
CA ASN A 159 10.41 32.95 -0.06
C ASN A 159 10.68 31.54 -0.61
N ALA A 160 10.38 30.50 0.17
CA ALA A 160 10.56 29.12 -0.28
C ALA A 160 9.67 28.75 -1.48
N GLU A 161 8.46 29.32 -1.60
CA GLU A 161 7.63 29.14 -2.80
C GLU A 161 8.30 29.77 -4.01
N MET A 162 8.76 31.02 -3.87
CA MET A 162 9.42 31.75 -4.94
C MET A 162 10.69 31.04 -5.41
N GLU A 163 11.49 30.49 -4.49
CA GLU A 163 12.67 29.69 -4.82
C GLU A 163 12.30 28.39 -5.54
N ALA A 164 11.27 27.67 -5.05
CA ALA A 164 10.82 26.45 -5.69
C ALA A 164 10.30 26.68 -7.12
N LEU A 165 9.63 27.81 -7.36
CA LEU A 165 9.20 28.24 -8.69
C LEU A 165 10.38 28.54 -9.62
N LYS A 166 11.46 29.13 -9.10
CA LYS A 166 12.68 29.43 -9.88
C LYS A 166 13.46 28.17 -10.29
N CYS A 167 13.39 27.09 -9.51
CA CYS A 167 14.09 25.84 -9.83
C CYS A 167 13.38 24.97 -10.89
N VAL A 168 12.18 25.36 -11.34
CA VAL A 168 11.36 24.60 -12.30
C VAL A 168 11.47 25.19 -13.73
N ILE A 169 12.14 26.33 -13.88
CA ILE A 169 12.46 27.01 -15.16
C ILE A 169 13.92 26.72 -15.50
#